data_AF-A0A3R7JKD5-F1
#
_entry.id   AF-A0A3R7JKD5-F1
#
_cell.length_a   1.000
_cell.length_b   1.000
_cell.length_c   1.000
_cell.angle_alpha   90.00
_cell.angle_beta   90.00
_cell.angle_gamma   90.00
#
_symmetry.space_group_name_H-M   'P 1'
#
loop_
_entity.id
_entity.type
_entity.pdbx_description
1 polymer ?
#
loop_
_entity_poly.entity_id
_entity_poly.type
_entity_poly.pdbx_seq_one_letter_code
_entity_poly.pdbx_strand_id
1 'polypeptide(L)'
;MPARPLSQAFRARCVLRRPQNTKGFSTRSSLRAADHGDHYDPPTGWLFGVKPGQKYVKEGWENIWYYGFIGSLLAVGVAYIFKPDTSIQTWALEEARRRLEAEGILEDPDKVQQK
;
A
#
# COMPACT_ATOMS: atom_id res chain seq x y z
N MET A 1 81.52 35.61 -12.60
CA MET A 1 80.07 35.83 -12.87
C MET A 1 79.81 35.17 -14.22
N PRO A 2 79.08 34.03 -14.32
CA PRO A 2 77.64 33.98 -14.01
C PRO A 2 77.09 32.69 -13.33
N ALA A 3 76.00 32.93 -12.58
CA ALA A 3 74.84 32.11 -12.20
C ALA A 3 75.00 30.61 -11.83
N ARG A 4 74.76 30.32 -10.54
CA ARG A 4 74.36 29.00 -10.02
C ARG A 4 72.86 28.78 -10.26
N PRO A 5 72.39 27.62 -10.76
CA PRO A 5 70.98 27.30 -10.70
C PRO A 5 70.63 26.72 -9.32
N LEU A 6 69.79 27.45 -8.58
CA LEU A 6 68.94 26.90 -7.52
C LEU A 6 67.82 26.11 -8.19
N SER A 7 67.65 24.85 -7.83
CA SER A 7 66.45 24.10 -8.21
C SER A 7 65.95 23.30 -7.01
N GLN A 8 64.69 23.57 -6.70
CA GLN A 8 64.01 23.34 -5.45
C GLN A 8 63.77 21.87 -5.19
N ALA A 9 63.89 21.50 -3.92
CA ALA A 9 63.44 20.22 -3.41
C ALA A 9 61.91 20.13 -3.48
N PHE A 10 61.40 19.14 -4.20
CA PHE A 10 60.03 18.65 -4.01
C PHE A 10 60.10 17.17 -3.62
N ARG A 11 60.25 16.89 -2.32
CA ARG A 11 59.93 15.56 -1.78
C ARG A 11 58.43 15.49 -1.57
N ALA A 12 57.71 15.01 -2.56
CA ALA A 12 56.32 14.59 -2.40
C ALA A 12 56.28 13.35 -1.49
N ARG A 13 55.85 13.51 -0.23
CA ARG A 13 55.48 12.38 0.63
C ARG A 13 54.10 11.90 0.19
N CYS A 14 54.06 10.88 -0.67
CA CYS A 14 52.84 10.12 -0.92
C CYS A 14 52.47 9.36 0.36
N VAL A 15 51.46 9.85 1.09
CA VAL A 15 50.83 9.11 2.18
C VAL A 15 49.99 8.01 1.55
N LEU A 16 50.51 6.78 1.51
CA LEU A 16 49.74 5.59 1.18
C LEU A 16 48.72 5.34 2.31
N ARG A 17 47.53 5.93 2.17
CA ARG A 17 46.38 5.62 3.02
C ARG A 17 45.90 4.23 2.65
N ARG A 18 46.29 3.21 3.43
CA ARG A 18 45.70 1.86 3.33
C ARG A 18 44.18 1.99 3.49
N PRO A 19 43.35 1.44 2.58
CA PRO A 19 41.92 1.36 2.84
C PRO A 19 41.71 0.44 4.03
N GLN A 20 41.16 0.99 5.12
CA GLN A 20 40.70 0.19 6.25
C GLN A 20 39.49 -0.61 5.78
N ASN A 21 39.54 -1.94 5.93
CA ASN A 21 38.44 -2.84 5.65
C ASN A 21 37.24 -2.43 6.52
N THR A 22 36.29 -1.69 5.94
CA THR A 22 35.00 -1.40 6.53
C THR A 22 34.29 -2.73 6.72
N LYS A 23 34.32 -3.26 7.95
CA LYS A 23 33.52 -4.43 8.30
C LYS A 23 32.06 -4.10 7.95
N GLY A 24 31.51 -4.80 6.96
CA GLY A 24 30.15 -4.61 6.50
C GLY A 24 29.15 -4.73 7.65
N PHE A 25 28.02 -4.04 7.51
CA PHE A 25 26.91 -4.05 8.44
C PHE A 25 26.45 -5.51 8.69
N SER A 26 26.83 -6.05 9.85
CA SER A 26 26.50 -7.42 10.24
C SER A 26 25.07 -7.46 10.79
N THR A 27 24.10 -7.87 9.96
CA THR A 27 22.74 -8.21 10.39
C THR A 27 22.73 -9.58 11.07
N ARG A 28 23.41 -9.73 12.20
CA ARG A 28 23.20 -10.90 13.06
C ARG A 28 21.91 -10.69 13.85
N SER A 29 20.78 -11.06 13.26
CA SER A 29 19.56 -11.30 14.02
C SER A 29 19.65 -12.70 14.62
N SER A 30 20.22 -12.83 15.82
CA SER A 30 20.08 -14.06 16.60
C SER A 30 18.64 -14.14 17.13
N LEU A 31 17.69 -14.49 16.27
CA LEU A 31 16.33 -14.80 16.67
C LEU A 31 16.33 -16.24 17.19
N ARG A 32 16.37 -16.37 18.51
CA ARG A 32 15.96 -17.62 19.17
C ARG A 32 14.44 -17.70 19.10
N ALA A 33 13.88 -18.49 18.18
CA ALA A 33 12.57 -19.11 18.35
C ALA A 33 12.23 -20.09 17.21
N ALA A 34 11.76 -21.27 17.62
CA ALA A 34 11.08 -22.32 16.87
C ALA A 34 11.94 -23.22 15.95
N ASP A 35 11.87 -24.51 16.27
CA ASP A 35 12.48 -25.67 15.63
C ASP A 35 12.05 -25.85 14.16
N HIS A 36 12.69 -25.12 13.25
CA HIS A 36 12.82 -25.49 11.85
C HIS A 36 14.25 -25.13 11.42
N GLY A 37 14.93 -26.08 10.77
CA GLY A 37 16.38 -26.09 10.53
C GLY A 37 16.99 -24.71 10.23
N ASP A 38 18.14 -24.47 10.87
CA ASP A 38 18.93 -23.23 10.89
C ASP A 38 19.53 -22.90 9.51
N HIS A 39 18.66 -22.78 8.50
CA HIS A 39 18.99 -22.42 7.13
C HIS A 39 18.99 -20.91 7.01
N TYR A 40 20.14 -20.30 7.28
CA TYR A 40 20.37 -18.91 6.98
C TYR A 40 20.43 -18.70 5.46
N ASP A 41 19.41 -18.05 4.90
CA ASP A 41 19.43 -17.58 3.52
C ASP A 41 20.14 -16.21 3.47
N PRO A 42 21.33 -16.11 2.86
CA PRO A 42 22.03 -14.83 2.77
C PRO A 42 21.20 -13.81 1.96
N PRO A 43 21.34 -12.50 2.24
CA PRO A 43 20.59 -11.48 1.50
C PRO A 43 20.97 -11.51 0.01
N THR A 44 20.07 -12.04 -0.83
CA THR A 44 20.34 -12.33 -2.26
C THR A 44 20.21 -11.13 -3.20
N GLY A 45 19.93 -9.93 -2.70
CA GLY A 45 19.82 -8.71 -3.51
C GLY A 45 18.68 -8.72 -4.54
N TRP A 46 17.79 -9.72 -4.46
CA TRP A 46 16.65 -9.89 -5.34
C TRP A 46 15.40 -9.23 -4.74
N LEU A 47 14.61 -8.57 -5.58
CA LEU A 47 13.37 -7.95 -5.16
C LEU A 47 12.38 -9.07 -4.76
N PHE A 48 12.06 -9.14 -3.46
CA PHE A 48 11.20 -10.17 -2.85
C PHE A 48 11.75 -11.61 -2.82
N GLY A 49 13.07 -11.79 -2.93
CA GLY A 49 13.68 -13.12 -2.92
C GLY A 49 13.42 -13.94 -4.19
N VAL A 50 12.82 -13.32 -5.23
CA VAL A 50 12.53 -13.97 -6.50
C VAL A 50 13.66 -13.72 -7.47
N LYS A 51 14.29 -14.79 -7.96
CA LYS A 51 15.31 -14.70 -9.00
C LYS A 51 14.68 -14.04 -10.26
N PRO A 52 15.29 -12.98 -10.82
CA PRO A 52 14.78 -12.36 -12.04
C PRO A 52 14.71 -13.41 -13.16
N GLY A 53 13.52 -13.57 -13.74
CA GLY A 53 13.24 -14.57 -14.80
C GLY A 53 12.42 -15.80 -14.35
N GLN A 54 12.18 -15.99 -13.05
CA GLN A 54 11.19 -16.96 -12.56
C GLN A 54 9.77 -16.38 -12.73
N LYS A 55 8.88 -17.13 -13.39
CA LYS A 55 7.46 -16.74 -13.45
C LYS A 55 6.82 -17.04 -12.10
N TYR A 56 6.12 -16.06 -11.54
CA TYR A 56 5.35 -16.23 -10.31
C TYR A 56 4.34 -17.38 -10.48
N VAL A 57 4.37 -18.35 -9.57
CA VAL A 57 3.38 -19.42 -9.48
C VAL A 57 2.40 -18.99 -8.40
N LYS A 58 1.13 -18.83 -8.76
CA LYS A 58 0.08 -18.51 -7.81
C LYS A 58 0.05 -19.54 -6.69
N GLU A 59 0.08 -19.06 -5.47
CA GLU A 59 -0.04 -19.93 -4.31
C GLU A 59 -1.48 -20.45 -4.19
N GLY A 60 -1.68 -21.70 -3.77
CA GLY A 60 -3.01 -22.33 -3.76
C GLY A 60 -4.06 -21.60 -2.92
N TRP A 61 -3.62 -20.80 -1.93
CA TRP A 61 -4.49 -19.98 -1.08
C TRP A 61 -4.90 -18.66 -1.74
N GLU A 62 -4.10 -18.13 -2.66
CA GLU A 62 -4.30 -16.81 -3.27
C GLU A 62 -5.66 -16.72 -3.97
N ASN A 63 -6.05 -17.80 -4.66
CA ASN A 63 -7.36 -17.89 -5.30
C ASN A 63 -8.51 -17.86 -4.29
N ILE A 64 -8.39 -18.59 -3.17
CA ILE A 64 -9.46 -18.60 -2.15
C ILE A 64 -9.61 -17.24 -1.50
N TRP A 65 -8.51 -16.54 -1.30
CA TRP A 65 -8.52 -15.18 -0.78
C TRP A 65 -9.16 -14.21 -1.78
N TYR A 66 -8.75 -14.24 -3.05
CA TYR A 66 -9.34 -13.36 -4.05
C TYR A 66 -10.84 -13.61 -4.25
N TYR A 67 -11.25 -14.86 -4.45
CA TYR A 67 -12.66 -15.18 -4.66
C TYR A 67 -13.49 -14.99 -3.39
N GLY A 68 -12.97 -15.39 -2.23
CA GLY A 68 -13.65 -15.20 -0.95
C GLY A 68 -13.78 -13.73 -0.57
N PHE A 69 -12.66 -13.00 -0.55
CA PHE A 69 -12.63 -11.61 -0.15
C PHE A 69 -13.33 -10.69 -1.16
N ILE A 70 -12.93 -10.71 -2.44
CA ILE A 70 -13.55 -9.86 -3.46
C ILE A 70 -15.00 -10.27 -3.69
N GLY A 71 -15.29 -11.58 -3.71
CA GLY A 71 -16.67 -12.08 -3.81
C GLY A 71 -17.54 -11.60 -2.65
N SER A 72 -17.03 -11.61 -1.42
CA SER A 72 -17.76 -11.09 -0.25
C SER A 72 -17.98 -9.59 -0.32
N LEU A 73 -16.98 -8.82 -0.80
CA LEU A 73 -17.10 -7.37 -0.94
C LEU A 73 -18.17 -7.00 -1.97
N LEU A 74 -18.18 -7.70 -3.10
CA LEU A 74 -19.21 -7.55 -4.14
C LEU A 74 -20.59 -7.94 -3.61
N ALA A 75 -20.71 -9.05 -2.90
CA ALA A 75 -21.98 -9.49 -2.32
C ALA A 75 -22.54 -8.46 -1.33
N VAL A 76 -21.71 -7.91 -0.45
CA VAL A 76 -22.11 -6.83 0.47
C VAL A 76 -22.47 -5.56 -0.29
N GLY A 77 -21.70 -5.19 -1.32
CA GLY A 77 -21.99 -4.02 -2.15
C GLY A 77 -23.35 -4.12 -2.84
N VAL A 78 -23.67 -5.28 -3.43
CA VAL A 78 -24.97 -5.55 -4.04
C VAL A 78 -26.08 -5.50 -2.98
N ALA A 79 -25.90 -6.20 -1.86
CA ALA A 79 -26.89 -6.19 -0.77
C ALA A 79 -27.14 -4.78 -0.21
N TYR A 80 -26.12 -3.93 -0.18
CA TYR A 80 -26.22 -2.54 0.27
C TYR A 80 -27.03 -1.68 -0.71
N ILE A 81 -26.78 -1.81 -2.01
CA ILE A 81 -27.50 -1.06 -3.05
C ILE A 81 -28.99 -1.43 -3.08
N PHE A 82 -29.30 -2.72 -2.96
CA PHE A 82 -30.69 -3.21 -3.00
C PHE A 82 -31.37 -3.21 -1.63
N LYS A 83 -30.73 -2.68 -0.58
CA LYS A 83 -31.34 -2.58 0.73
C LYS A 83 -32.55 -1.62 0.64
N PRO A 84 -33.77 -2.06 1.02
CA PRO A 84 -34.94 -1.18 0.97
C PRO A 84 -34.76 0.00 1.92
N ASP A 85 -35.22 1.18 1.50
CA ASP A 85 -35.21 2.41 2.30
C ASP A 85 -36.20 2.29 3.46
N THR A 86 -35.76 1.67 4.57
CA THR A 86 -36.53 1.57 5.82
C THR A 86 -36.23 2.75 6.76
N SER A 87 -35.92 3.92 6.20
CA SER A 87 -35.56 5.09 6.99
C SER A 87 -36.79 5.72 7.64
N ILE A 88 -36.67 6.22 8.87
CA ILE A 88 -37.78 6.96 9.51
C ILE A 88 -38.07 8.30 8.83
N GLN A 89 -37.10 8.81 8.07
CA GLN A 89 -37.19 10.11 7.40
C GLN A 89 -38.12 10.04 6.19
N THR A 90 -38.09 8.95 5.42
CA THR A 90 -39.02 8.73 4.30
C THR A 90 -40.46 8.65 4.82
N TRP A 91 -40.70 7.89 5.90
CA TRP A 91 -42.01 7.87 6.55
C TRP A 91 -42.42 9.25 7.10
N ALA A 92 -41.51 9.95 7.77
CA ALA A 92 -41.80 11.27 8.35
C ALA A 92 -42.11 12.33 7.29
N LEU A 93 -41.44 12.29 6.13
CA LEU A 93 -41.73 13.20 5.02
C LEU A 93 -43.08 12.90 4.37
N GLU A 94 -43.44 11.63 4.21
CA GLU A 94 -44.73 11.21 3.67
C GLU A 94 -45.89 11.57 4.63
N GLU A 95 -45.68 11.38 5.93
CA GLU A 95 -46.65 11.76 6.96
C GLU A 95 -46.77 13.29 7.07
N ALA A 96 -45.66 14.03 7.00
CA ALA A 96 -45.67 15.49 6.95
C ALA A 96 -46.40 16.02 5.71
N ARG A 97 -46.20 15.39 4.55
CA ARG A 97 -46.92 15.70 3.31
C ARG A 97 -48.43 15.48 3.47
N ARG A 98 -48.87 14.37 4.04
CA ARG A 98 -50.31 14.12 4.30
C ARG A 98 -50.94 15.17 5.21
N ARG A 99 -50.20 15.68 6.21
CA ARG A 99 -50.71 16.76 7.08
C ARG A 99 -50.81 18.09 6.33
N LEU A 100 -49.82 18.41 5.49
CA LEU A 100 -49.82 19.63 4.66
C LEU A 100 -50.86 19.59 3.53
N GLU A 101 -51.14 18.41 2.95
CA GLU A 101 -52.22 18.19 1.98
C GLU A 101 -53.61 18.34 2.63
N ALA A 102 -53.78 17.84 3.86
CA ALA A 102 -55.01 18.03 4.64
C ALA A 102 -55.23 19.50 5.04
N GLU A 103 -54.15 20.28 5.19
CA GLU A 103 -54.19 21.72 5.45
C GLU A 103 -54.32 22.57 4.15
N GLY A 104 -54.34 21.94 2.96
CA GLY A 104 -54.65 22.60 1.68
C GLY A 104 -53.60 23.61 1.18
N ILE A 105 -52.38 23.57 1.73
CA ILE A 105 -51.31 24.54 1.46
C ILE A 105 -50.38 24.12 0.30
N LEU A 106 -50.43 22.87 -0.16
CA LEU A 106 -49.56 22.34 -1.23
C LEU A 106 -50.37 21.66 -2.34
N GLU A 107 -50.18 22.09 -3.60
CA GLU A 107 -50.77 21.47 -4.79
C GLU A 107 -49.96 20.22 -5.20
N ASP A 108 -50.65 19.15 -5.59
CA ASP A 108 -50.03 17.87 -5.95
C ASP A 108 -48.93 18.06 -7.03
N PRO A 109 -47.67 17.70 -6.74
CA PRO A 109 -46.57 17.84 -7.70
C PRO A 109 -46.79 17.00 -8.97
N ASP A 110 -47.59 15.93 -8.91
CA ASP A 110 -47.94 15.08 -10.06
C ASP A 110 -48.83 15.81 -11.09
N LYS A 111 -49.61 16.82 -10.67
CA LYS A 111 -50.38 17.69 -11.58
C LYS A 111 -49.52 18.74 -12.27
N VAL A 112 -48.44 19.18 -11.64
CA VAL A 112 -47.48 20.14 -12.19
C VAL A 112 -46.60 19.50 -13.26
N GLN A 113 -46.32 18.19 -13.16
CA GLN A 113 -45.52 17.44 -14.15
C GLN A 113 -46.31 16.94 -15.37
N GLN A 114 -47.65 16.85 -15.30
CA GLN A 114 -48.51 16.42 -16.41
C GLN A 114 -48.97 17.56 -17.34
N LYS A 115 -48.54 18.80 -17.11
CA LYS A 115 -48.86 19.98 -17.93
C LYS A 115 -47.67 20.38 -18.78
#